data_AF-A0A2G5IX88-F1
#
_entry.id   AF-A0A2G5IX88-F1
#
_cell.length_a   1.000
_cell.length_b   1.000
_cell.length_c   1.000
_cell.angle_alpha   90.00
_cell.angle_beta   90.00
_cell.angle_gamma   90.00
#
_symmetry.space_group_name_H-M   'P 1'
#
loop_
_entity.id
_entity.type
_entity.pdbx_description
1 polymer ?
#
loop_
_entity_poly.entity_id
_entity_poly.type
_entity_poly.pdbx_seq_one_letter_code
_entity_poly.pdbx_strand_id
1 'polypeptide(L)'
;MNITPPIGRIMDTSRQPCGYSPGDTDANTCMQPATWHIAWDADLENGLACDEHMIYAKQFAYVDRHPVGVDCAMPGSTWDFEEKRCGYPGSSAPAVAHAAAGQPGEQG
;
A
#
# COMPACT_ATOMS: atom_id res chain seq x y z
N MET A 1 -20.74 -1.06 -19.65
CA MET A 1 -19.87 -1.44 -18.52
C MET A 1 -20.55 -0.93 -17.27
N ASN A 2 -21.10 -1.81 -16.43
CA ASN A 2 -21.65 -1.41 -15.14
C ASN A 2 -20.49 -1.32 -14.15
N ILE A 3 -20.07 -0.09 -13.86
CA ILE A 3 -19.13 0.18 -12.77
C ILE A 3 -19.96 0.12 -11.50
N THR A 4 -20.00 -1.03 -10.83
CA THR A 4 -20.55 -1.09 -9.47
C THR A 4 -19.60 -0.26 -8.59
N PRO A 5 -20.07 0.83 -7.96
CA PRO A 5 -19.21 1.63 -7.09
C PRO A 5 -18.72 0.76 -5.91
N PRO A 6 -17.52 1.03 -5.37
CA PRO A 6 -16.99 0.28 -4.25
C PRO A 6 -17.97 0.29 -3.08
N ILE A 7 -18.22 -0.89 -2.49
CA ILE A 7 -19.08 -1.05 -1.32
C ILE A 7 -18.31 -0.54 -0.10
N GLY A 8 -18.43 0.75 0.20
CA GLY A 8 -17.84 1.35 1.41
C GLY A 8 -17.36 2.78 1.22
N ARG A 9 -16.98 3.43 2.32
CA ARG A 9 -16.31 4.74 2.26
C ARG A 9 -14.97 4.59 1.53
N ILE A 10 -14.66 5.53 0.64
CA ILE A 10 -13.29 5.70 0.14
C ILE A 10 -12.43 6.05 1.36
N MET A 11 -11.44 5.20 1.63
CA MET A 11 -10.48 5.40 2.71
C MET A 11 -9.28 6.13 2.10
N ASP A 12 -8.87 7.26 2.68
CA ASP A 12 -7.60 7.88 2.33
C ASP A 12 -6.47 6.99 2.87
N THR A 13 -5.89 6.18 1.99
CA THR A 13 -4.79 5.26 2.33
C THR A 13 -3.44 5.96 2.39
N SER A 14 -3.35 7.24 2.01
CA SER A 14 -2.09 8.01 1.96
C SER A 14 -1.43 8.22 3.33
N ARG A 15 -2.05 7.75 4.42
CA ARG A 15 -1.60 7.99 5.81
C ARG A 15 -1.47 6.75 6.68
N GLN A 16 -1.53 5.55 6.12
CA GLN A 16 -1.23 4.36 6.92
C GLN A 16 0.26 4.42 7.35
N PRO A 17 0.60 4.27 8.63
CA PRO A 17 1.99 4.26 9.07
C PRO A 17 2.68 2.97 8.62
N CYS A 18 4.00 3.03 8.50
CA CYS A 18 4.84 1.84 8.41
C CYS A 18 4.60 0.92 9.61
N GLY A 19 4.53 -0.40 9.37
CA GLY A 19 4.33 -1.41 10.41
C GLY A 19 5.62 -1.86 11.12
N TYR A 20 6.78 -1.27 10.79
CA TYR A 20 8.03 -1.66 11.42
C TYR A 20 8.08 -1.22 12.89
N SER A 21 8.31 -2.17 13.79
CA SER A 21 8.57 -1.91 15.20
C SER A 21 9.69 -2.84 15.71
N PRO A 22 10.89 -2.30 16.01
CA PRO A 22 12.05 -3.09 16.43
C PRO A 22 12.02 -3.52 17.91
N GLY A 23 10.90 -3.36 18.63
CA GLY A 23 10.78 -3.78 20.02
C GLY A 23 9.34 -3.84 20.52
N ASP A 24 9.18 -4.26 21.78
CA ASP A 24 7.87 -4.58 22.37
C ASP A 24 7.07 -3.35 22.85
N THR A 25 7.42 -2.14 22.38
CA THR A 25 6.72 -0.91 22.77
C THR A 25 6.39 -0.04 21.56
N ASP A 26 5.21 0.56 21.60
CA ASP A 26 4.71 1.45 20.55
C ASP A 26 5.65 2.64 20.29
N ALA A 27 6.44 3.04 21.28
CA ALA A 27 7.41 4.14 21.20
C ALA A 27 8.50 3.92 20.14
N ASN A 28 8.75 2.67 19.74
CA ASN A 28 9.73 2.33 18.70
C ASN A 28 9.08 2.12 17.32
N THR A 29 7.76 2.21 17.22
CA THR A 29 7.05 2.00 15.96
C THR A 29 7.38 3.13 14.98
N CYS A 30 7.68 2.76 13.75
CA CYS A 30 7.91 3.71 12.69
C CYS A 30 6.61 4.45 12.33
N MET A 31 6.57 5.76 12.56
CA MET A 31 5.40 6.59 12.25
C MET A 31 5.46 7.23 10.84
N GLN A 32 6.44 6.85 10.02
CA GLN A 32 6.52 7.36 8.65
C GLN A 32 5.39 6.80 7.79
N PRO A 33 4.87 7.56 6.81
CA PRO A 33 3.87 7.05 5.88
C PRO A 33 4.37 5.80 5.15
N ALA A 34 3.52 4.79 5.04
CA ALA A 34 3.79 3.62 4.24
C ALA A 34 3.72 3.96 2.75
N THR A 35 4.74 3.53 2.01
CA THR A 35 4.83 3.65 0.56
C THR A 35 4.76 2.29 -0.12
N TRP A 36 4.90 1.20 0.64
CA TRP A 36 4.86 -0.19 0.18
C TRP A 36 3.83 -1.02 0.93
N HIS A 37 3.16 -1.88 0.17
CA HIS A 37 2.34 -2.98 0.65
C HIS A 37 3.06 -4.29 0.31
N ILE A 38 3.14 -5.21 1.28
CA ILE A 38 3.95 -6.44 1.21
C ILE A 38 3.03 -7.63 1.53
N ALA A 39 3.06 -8.66 0.69
CA ALA A 39 2.47 -9.96 0.99
C ALA A 39 3.59 -10.88 1.49
N TRP A 40 3.59 -11.18 2.79
CA TRP A 40 4.63 -11.98 3.43
C TRP A 40 4.55 -13.45 3.04
N ASP A 41 3.33 -13.98 2.94
CA ASP A 41 3.10 -15.39 2.64
C ASP A 41 1.93 -15.62 1.66
N ALA A 42 1.68 -16.90 1.36
CA ALA A 42 0.62 -17.31 0.43
C ALA A 42 -0.79 -17.16 1.02
N ASP A 43 -0.90 -17.04 2.35
CA ASP A 43 -2.16 -16.79 3.06
C ASP A 43 -2.49 -15.29 3.15
N LEU A 44 -1.67 -14.44 2.49
CA LEU A 44 -1.79 -13.00 2.44
C LEU A 44 -1.67 -12.36 3.82
N GLU A 45 -0.74 -12.83 4.65
CA GLU A 45 -0.25 -12.04 5.76
C GLU A 45 0.38 -10.76 5.20
N ASN A 46 -0.29 -9.62 5.41
CA ASN A 46 0.06 -8.35 4.77
C ASN A 46 0.80 -7.41 5.72
N GLY A 47 1.76 -6.66 5.17
CA GLY A 47 2.51 -5.64 5.89
C GLY A 47 2.61 -4.32 5.13
N LEU A 48 2.92 -3.26 5.86
CA LEU A 48 3.15 -1.92 5.33
C LEU A 48 4.55 -1.43 5.68
N ALA A 49 5.24 -0.83 4.72
CA ALA A 49 6.58 -0.29 4.92
C ALA A 49 6.74 1.09 4.28
N CYS A 50 7.50 1.97 4.92
CA CYS A 50 8.08 3.14 4.24
C CYS A 50 9.27 2.69 3.37
N ASP A 51 9.81 3.58 2.53
CA ASP A 51 10.91 3.26 1.62
C ASP A 51 12.16 2.74 2.35
N GLU A 52 12.48 3.30 3.51
CA GLU A 52 13.61 2.87 4.34
C GLU A 52 13.41 1.44 4.84
N HIS A 53 12.28 1.14 5.49
CA HIS A 53 12.03 -0.20 6.03
C HIS A 53 11.74 -1.23 4.93
N MET A 54 11.33 -0.81 3.72
CA MET A 54 11.27 -1.70 2.56
C MET A 54 12.65 -2.18 2.14
N ILE A 55 13.72 -1.39 2.34
CA ILE A 55 15.10 -1.85 2.08
C ILE A 55 15.45 -3.02 3.02
N TYR A 56 15.03 -2.96 4.29
CA TYR A 56 15.23 -4.06 5.23
C TYR A 56 14.33 -5.26 4.93
N ALA A 57 13.06 -5.03 4.58
CA ALA A 57 12.13 -6.10 4.24
C ALA A 57 12.60 -6.95 3.04
N LYS A 58 13.42 -6.41 2.13
CA LYS A 58 14.09 -7.15 1.05
C LYS A 58 15.05 -8.25 1.51
N GLN A 59 15.42 -8.29 2.79
CA GLN A 59 16.24 -9.34 3.36
C GLN A 59 15.42 -10.58 3.74
N PHE A 60 14.08 -10.47 3.77
CA PHE A 60 13.17 -11.55 4.10
C PHE A 60 12.55 -12.16 2.84
N ALA A 61 12.09 -13.40 2.95
CA ALA A 61 11.28 -14.01 1.91
C ALA A 61 9.84 -13.48 2.03
N TYR A 62 9.40 -12.73 1.02
CA TYR A 62 8.01 -12.32 0.83
C TYR A 62 7.55 -12.81 -0.54
N VAL A 63 6.24 -12.99 -0.71
CA VAL A 63 5.66 -13.51 -1.96
C VAL A 63 5.61 -12.42 -3.03
N ASP A 64 5.18 -11.21 -2.67
CA ASP A 64 5.14 -10.08 -3.58
C ASP A 64 5.13 -8.74 -2.82
N ARG A 65 5.32 -7.64 -3.55
CA ARG A 65 5.17 -6.28 -3.03
C ARG A 65 4.80 -5.30 -4.12
N HIS A 66 4.10 -4.24 -3.75
CA HIS A 66 3.83 -3.12 -4.65
C HIS A 66 3.73 -1.79 -3.91
N PRO A 67 3.86 -0.65 -4.61
CA PRO A 67 3.59 0.64 -4.01
C PRO A 67 2.16 0.73 -3.47
N VAL A 68 1.97 1.37 -2.32
CA VAL A 68 0.62 1.62 -1.78
C VAL A 68 -0.17 2.46 -2.78
N GLY A 69 -1.37 2.00 -3.10
CA GLY A 69 -2.34 2.66 -3.95
C GLY A 69 -3.66 2.91 -3.22
N VAL A 70 -4.58 3.60 -3.89
CA VAL A 70 -5.92 3.92 -3.36
C VAL A 70 -6.74 2.66 -3.07
N ASP A 71 -6.46 1.57 -3.78
CA ASP A 71 -7.20 0.31 -3.68
C ASP A 71 -6.77 -0.55 -2.48
N CYS A 72 -5.62 -0.27 -1.84
CA CYS A 72 -5.02 -1.17 -0.85
C CYS A 72 -5.87 -1.37 0.41
N ALA A 73 -6.57 -0.33 0.88
CA ALA A 73 -7.45 -0.42 2.05
C ALA A 73 -8.93 -0.36 1.70
N MET A 74 -9.28 -0.49 0.41
CA MET A 74 -10.68 -0.57 0.03
C MET A 74 -11.26 -1.92 0.45
N PRO A 75 -12.41 -1.95 1.14
CA PRO A 75 -13.07 -3.21 1.47
C PRO A 75 -13.32 -4.07 0.24
N GLY A 76 -12.90 -5.33 0.29
CA GLY A 76 -13.05 -6.29 -0.80
C GLY A 76 -11.99 -6.19 -1.91
N SER A 77 -10.98 -5.34 -1.78
CA SER A 77 -9.81 -5.42 -2.66
C SER A 77 -9.02 -6.69 -2.40
N THR A 78 -8.41 -7.22 -3.46
CA THR A 78 -7.59 -8.42 -3.45
C THR A 78 -6.23 -8.13 -4.04
N TRP A 79 -5.23 -8.94 -3.67
CA TRP A 79 -3.91 -8.90 -4.31
C TRP A 79 -4.00 -9.43 -5.74
N ASP A 80 -3.58 -8.63 -6.72
CA ASP A 80 -3.40 -9.03 -8.10
C ASP A 80 -1.90 -9.24 -8.35
N PHE A 81 -1.49 -10.51 -8.40
CA PHE A 81 -0.09 -10.88 -8.60
C PHE A 81 0.40 -10.64 -10.03
N GLU A 82 -0.50 -10.58 -11.01
CA GLU A 82 -0.14 -10.32 -12.41
C GLU A 82 0.13 -8.83 -12.60
N GLU A 83 -0.80 -7.99 -12.15
CA GLU A 83 -0.70 -6.52 -12.26
C GLU A 83 0.15 -5.89 -11.14
N LYS A 84 0.58 -6.68 -10.14
CA LYS A 84 1.35 -6.26 -8.97
C LYS A 84 0.72 -5.05 -8.27
N ARG A 85 -0.55 -5.20 -7.88
CA ARG A 85 -1.32 -4.17 -7.17
C ARG A 85 -2.47 -4.77 -6.39
N CYS A 86 -3.05 -4.02 -5.47
CA CYS A 86 -4.39 -4.30 -5.01
C CYS A 86 -5.41 -3.84 -6.05
N GLY A 87 -6.48 -4.60 -6.24
CA GLY A 87 -7.57 -4.26 -7.15
C GLY A 87 -8.89 -4.91 -6.75
N TYR A 88 -9.98 -4.50 -7.38
CA TYR A 88 -11.29 -5.13 -7.18
C TYR A 88 -11.54 -6.18 -8.28
N PRO A 89 -12.11 -7.35 -7.97
CA PRO A 89 -12.48 -8.33 -8.99
C PRO A 89 -13.41 -7.70 -10.04
N GLY A 90 -12.94 -7.64 -11.29
CA GLY A 90 -13.69 -7.07 -12.43
C GLY A 90 -13.52 -5.56 -12.64
N SER A 91 -12.72 -4.84 -11.84
CA SER A 91 -12.34 -3.46 -12.14
C SER A 91 -11.10 -3.44 -13.04
N SER A 92 -11.27 -3.22 -14.34
CA SER A 92 -10.16 -2.93 -15.26
C SER A 92 -9.67 -1.48 -15.15
N ALA A 93 -9.76 -0.86 -13.96
CA ALA A 93 -9.36 0.53 -13.79
C ALA A 93 -7.83 0.65 -13.86
N PRO A 94 -7.28 1.67 -14.55
CA PRO A 94 -5.84 1.83 -14.68
C PRO A 94 -5.20 2.18 -13.33
N ALA A 95 -3.99 1.66 -13.10
CA ALA A 95 -3.20 1.95 -11.92
C ALA A 95 -2.84 3.43 -11.87
N VAL A 96 -3.52 4.21 -11.02
CA VAL A 96 -3.07 5.55 -10.66
C VAL A 96 -1.99 5.41 -9.59
N ALA A 97 -0.76 5.17 -10.04
CA ALA A 97 0.42 5.32 -9.21
C ALA A 97 0.52 6.80 -8.79
N HIS A 98 0.38 7.09 -7.50
CA HIS A 98 0.73 8.41 -7.00
C HIS A 98 2.25 8.54 -7.05
N ALA A 99 2.74 9.26 -8.07
CA ALA A 99 4.05 9.84 -8.06
C ALA A 99 4.24 10.60 -6.74
N ALA A 100 5.38 10.36 -6.08
CA ALA A 100 5.84 11.10 -4.93
C ALA A 100 5.60 12.59 -5.14
N ALA A 101 4.93 13.22 -4.18
CA ALA A 101 4.63 14.64 -4.19
C ALA A 101 5.92 15.45 -4.37
N GLY A 102 6.06 16.07 -5.53
CA GLY A 102 7.08 17.06 -5.82
C GLY A 102 6.45 18.23 -6.55
N GLN A 103 5.85 19.14 -5.79
CA GLN A 103 5.77 20.58 -6.11
C GLN A 103 5.13 21.36 -4.95
N PRO A 104 5.87 22.34 -4.41
CA PRO A 104 5.28 23.66 -4.24
C PRO A 104 6.11 24.69 -5.00
N GLY A 105 5.43 25.56 -5.75
CA GLY A 105 6.06 26.70 -6.41
C GLY A 105 5.19 27.37 -7.46
N GLU A 106 4.05 27.89 -7.05
CA GLU A 106 3.30 28.91 -7.79
C GLU A 106 3.91 30.31 -7.47
N GLN A 107 3.87 31.19 -8.47
CA GLN A 107 4.02 32.66 -8.43
C GLN A 107 5.41 33.30 -8.60
N GLY A 108 5.53 34.09 -9.68
CA GLY A 108 6.63 35.01 -9.98
C GLY A 108 6.73 35.35 -11.45
#